data_AF-A0A3N5YKN5-F1
#
_entry.id   AF-A0A3N5YKN5-F1
#
_cell.length_a   1.000
_cell.length_b   1.000
_cell.length_c   1.000
_cell.angle_alpha   90.00
_cell.angle_beta   90.00
_cell.angle_gamma   90.00
#
_symmetry.space_group_name_H-M   'P 1'
#
loop_
_entity.id
_entity.type
_entity.pdbx_description
1 polymer ?
#
loop_
_entity_poly.entity_id
_entity_poly.type
_entity_poly.pdbx_seq_one_letter_code
_entity_poly.pdbx_strand_id
1 'polypeptide(L)'
;KQGKSAGAPEREVVETAVRSLGLDQLAPFDAEKKVIEYQFRTRGPLMAMPVDRFVDEVSSESPAPGGGSVAALAGSLSAGLSAMVANLTVGKKGYEASWDELSVLAERAQDVKDRLSRAVDEDTEAFNAVMAAMRLPKATADQQAARNAALESGYQQAAGVPLQTARACLEALELSLIVAQKGNRNSASDAGVAALMARAGVEGAVLNVLINLGSVKDEEFKASCHHKSQALTAEAARLCEQVVNLVTAMFEK
;
A
#
# COMPACT_ATOMS: atom_id res chain seq x y z
N LYS A 1 18.67 22.44 -8.89
CA LYS A 1 17.52 21.50 -8.87
C LYS A 1 16.98 21.38 -10.29
N GLN A 2 16.83 20.18 -10.85
CA GLN A 2 16.41 19.97 -12.26
C GLN A 2 14.91 20.28 -12.53
N GLY A 3 14.25 21.10 -11.69
CA GLY A 3 12.83 21.40 -11.82
C GLY A 3 11.88 20.21 -11.65
N LYS A 4 12.37 19.09 -11.09
CA LYS A 4 11.60 17.86 -10.84
C LYS A 4 11.48 17.57 -9.35
N SER A 5 10.41 16.89 -8.98
CA SER A 5 10.19 16.35 -7.63
C SER A 5 11.20 15.24 -7.30
N ALA A 6 11.49 15.06 -6.01
CA ALA A 6 12.28 13.93 -5.51
C ALA A 6 11.45 12.64 -5.34
N GLY A 7 10.12 12.72 -5.40
CA GLY A 7 9.19 11.59 -5.26
C GLY A 7 9.08 10.68 -6.50
N ALA A 8 10.19 10.46 -7.21
CA ALA A 8 10.28 9.49 -8.29
C ALA A 8 10.49 8.07 -7.71
N PRO A 9 10.19 6.99 -8.47
CA PRO A 9 10.58 5.65 -8.08
C PRO A 9 12.07 5.57 -7.75
N GLU A 10 12.44 4.86 -6.69
CA GLU A 10 13.83 4.77 -6.21
C GLU A 10 14.82 4.39 -7.32
N ARG A 11 14.42 3.49 -8.23
CA ARG A 11 15.22 3.12 -9.40
C ARG A 11 15.54 4.32 -10.29
N GLU A 12 14.58 5.19 -10.56
CA GLU A 12 14.80 6.40 -11.37
C GLU A 12 15.69 7.41 -10.65
N VAL A 13 15.57 7.50 -9.32
CA VAL A 13 16.44 8.34 -8.48
C VAL A 13 17.88 7.85 -8.59
N VAL A 14 18.11 6.54 -8.46
CA VAL A 14 19.44 5.93 -8.61
C VAL A 14 19.97 6.10 -10.02
N GLU A 15 19.18 5.86 -11.07
CA GLU A 15 19.59 6.08 -12.46
C GLU A 15 19.98 7.54 -12.72
N THR A 16 19.24 8.49 -12.14
CA THR A 16 19.56 9.92 -12.22
C THR A 16 20.88 10.23 -11.49
N ALA A 17 21.10 9.65 -10.30
CA ALA A 17 22.35 9.80 -9.55
C ALA A 17 23.55 9.23 -10.31
N VAL A 18 23.42 8.02 -10.89
CA VAL A 18 24.46 7.39 -11.72
C VAL A 18 24.89 8.31 -12.86
N ARG A 19 23.92 8.85 -13.62
CA ARG A 19 24.21 9.74 -14.75
C ARG A 19 24.78 11.09 -14.32
N SER A 20 24.21 11.70 -13.29
CA SER A 20 24.59 13.06 -12.86
C SER A 20 25.94 13.11 -12.15
N LEU A 21 26.31 12.04 -11.46
CA LEU A 21 27.59 11.91 -10.75
C LEU A 21 28.66 11.18 -11.58
N GLY A 22 28.31 10.68 -12.77
CA GLY A 22 29.23 9.95 -13.64
C GLY A 22 29.71 8.61 -13.07
N LEU A 23 28.86 7.92 -12.29
CA LEU A 23 29.23 6.66 -11.63
C LEU A 23 29.50 5.51 -12.60
N ASP A 24 29.06 5.66 -13.85
CA ASP A 24 29.22 4.70 -14.94
C ASP A 24 30.35 5.07 -15.95
N GLN A 25 31.13 6.12 -15.68
CA GLN A 25 32.16 6.61 -16.62
C GLN A 25 33.35 5.66 -16.84
N LEU A 26 33.72 4.89 -15.80
CA LEU A 26 34.86 3.96 -15.86
C LEU A 26 34.43 2.51 -16.11
N ALA A 27 33.26 2.13 -15.63
CA ALA A 27 32.67 0.80 -15.77
C ALA A 27 31.16 0.86 -15.50
N PRO A 28 30.36 -0.12 -15.97
CA PRO A 28 28.93 -0.18 -15.67
C PRO A 28 28.64 -0.13 -14.16
N PHE A 29 27.72 0.74 -13.75
CA PHE A 29 27.25 0.82 -12.37
C PHE A 29 26.03 -0.10 -12.17
N ASP A 30 26.28 -1.30 -11.65
CA ASP A 30 25.23 -2.25 -11.26
C ASP A 30 24.75 -1.97 -9.83
N ALA A 31 23.64 -1.24 -9.70
CA ALA A 31 23.12 -0.81 -8.39
C ALA A 31 22.84 -1.98 -7.43
N GLU A 32 22.37 -3.12 -7.93
CA GLU A 32 22.06 -4.32 -7.13
C GLU A 32 23.33 -4.90 -6.47
N LYS A 33 24.53 -4.61 -7.02
CA LYS A 33 25.83 -5.05 -6.48
C LYS A 33 26.60 -3.94 -5.76
N LYS A 34 26.23 -2.68 -5.99
CA LYS A 34 27.01 -1.50 -5.53
C LYS A 34 26.35 -0.75 -4.39
N VAL A 35 25.03 -0.86 -4.25
CA VAL A 35 24.28 -0.31 -3.10
C VAL A 35 24.24 -1.38 -2.01
N ILE A 36 24.71 -1.06 -0.80
CA ILE A 36 24.83 -2.01 0.30
C ILE A 36 23.44 -2.52 0.70
N GLU A 37 22.50 -1.60 0.86
CA GLU A 37 21.13 -1.88 1.26
C GLU A 37 20.42 -2.83 0.29
N TYR A 38 20.70 -2.76 -1.01
CA TYR A 38 20.06 -3.62 -2.01
C TYR A 38 20.51 -5.07 -1.88
N GLN A 39 21.77 -5.30 -1.49
CA GLN A 39 22.29 -6.64 -1.26
C GLN A 39 21.65 -7.36 -0.07
N PHE A 40 21.09 -6.59 0.86
CA PHE A 40 20.38 -7.13 2.04
C PHE A 40 18.86 -6.97 1.94
N ARG A 41 18.35 -6.34 0.88
CA ARG A 41 16.91 -6.12 0.73
C ARG A 41 16.23 -7.40 0.28
N THR A 42 15.48 -8.01 1.18
CA THR A 42 14.54 -9.08 0.84
C THR A 42 13.32 -8.46 0.17
N ARG A 43 13.09 -8.78 -1.11
CA ARG A 43 11.80 -8.48 -1.76
C ARG A 43 10.81 -9.58 -1.37
N GLY A 44 9.61 -9.18 -0.99
CA GLY A 44 8.55 -10.14 -0.70
C GLY A 44 8.18 -10.97 -1.94
N PRO A 45 7.91 -12.27 -1.77
CA PRO A 45 7.73 -13.20 -2.89
C PRO A 45 6.57 -12.82 -3.81
N LEU A 46 5.48 -12.27 -3.27
CA LEU A 46 4.30 -11.88 -4.06
C LEU A 46 4.55 -10.61 -4.86
N MET A 47 5.09 -9.57 -4.23
CA MET A 47 5.39 -8.30 -4.93
C MET A 47 6.49 -8.42 -5.97
N ALA A 48 7.32 -9.46 -5.90
CA ALA A 48 8.34 -9.75 -6.91
C ALA A 48 7.78 -10.47 -8.15
N MET A 49 6.53 -10.93 -8.12
CA MET A 49 5.92 -11.65 -9.25
C MET A 49 5.63 -10.71 -10.43
N PRO A 50 5.77 -11.21 -11.68
CA PRO A 50 5.12 -10.59 -12.83
C PRO A 50 3.61 -10.46 -12.60
N VAL A 51 3.01 -9.37 -13.08
CA VAL A 51 1.58 -9.07 -12.83
C VAL A 51 0.66 -10.17 -13.37
N ASP A 52 0.96 -10.74 -14.54
CA ASP A 52 0.23 -11.88 -15.10
C ASP A 52 0.29 -13.10 -14.18
N ARG A 53 1.47 -13.37 -13.60
CA ARG A 53 1.64 -14.47 -12.64
C ARG A 53 0.96 -14.21 -11.31
N PHE A 54 0.99 -12.98 -10.81
CA PHE A 54 0.25 -12.62 -9.61
C PHE A 54 -1.25 -12.84 -9.79
N VAL A 55 -1.80 -12.46 -10.96
CA VAL A 55 -3.22 -12.67 -11.28
C VAL A 55 -3.55 -14.15 -11.41
N ASP A 56 -2.71 -14.94 -12.08
CA ASP A 56 -2.86 -16.41 -12.15
C ASP A 56 -2.89 -17.01 -10.74
N GLU A 57 -1.94 -16.62 -9.87
CA GLU A 57 -1.83 -17.14 -8.50
C GLU A 57 -3.05 -16.77 -7.65
N VAL A 58 -3.55 -15.53 -7.72
CA VAL A 58 -4.80 -15.10 -7.05
C VAL A 58 -6.00 -15.96 -7.47
N SER A 59 -6.02 -16.42 -8.73
CA SER A 59 -7.11 -17.25 -9.27
C SER A 59 -6.95 -18.76 -9.02
N SER A 60 -5.87 -19.16 -8.35
CA SER A 60 -5.55 -20.56 -8.11
C SER A 60 -6.22 -21.11 -6.83
N GLU A 61 -6.01 -22.40 -6.54
CA GLU A 61 -6.41 -23.03 -5.27
C GLU A 61 -5.42 -22.76 -4.11
N SER A 62 -4.42 -21.90 -4.34
CA SER A 62 -3.43 -21.51 -3.33
C SER A 62 -4.09 -20.71 -2.20
N PRO A 63 -3.72 -20.94 -0.92
CA PRO A 63 -4.28 -20.21 0.21
C PRO A 63 -3.81 -18.74 0.27
N ALA A 64 -2.79 -18.36 -0.50
CA ALA A 64 -2.26 -17.00 -0.60
C ALA A 64 -1.62 -16.77 -1.98
N PRO A 65 -1.68 -15.57 -2.57
CA PRO A 65 -2.22 -14.31 -2.05
C PRO A 65 -3.75 -14.32 -1.95
N GLY A 66 -4.26 -13.69 -0.89
CA GLY A 66 -5.70 -13.59 -0.63
C GLY A 66 -6.26 -12.19 -0.88
N GLY A 67 -7.49 -11.97 -0.42
CA GLY A 67 -8.15 -10.66 -0.53
C GLY A 67 -7.41 -9.54 0.20
N GLY A 68 -6.72 -9.84 1.31
CA GLY A 68 -5.90 -8.87 2.04
C GLY A 68 -4.70 -8.39 1.21
N SER A 69 -3.99 -9.33 0.58
CA SER A 69 -2.89 -9.03 -0.35
C SER A 69 -3.36 -8.16 -1.54
N VAL A 70 -4.52 -8.48 -2.12
CA VAL A 70 -5.10 -7.69 -3.22
C VAL A 70 -5.53 -6.29 -2.76
N ALA A 71 -6.10 -6.16 -1.55
CA ALA A 71 -6.46 -4.87 -0.98
C ALA A 71 -5.23 -3.96 -0.75
N ALA A 72 -4.12 -4.53 -0.27
CA ALA A 72 -2.86 -3.83 -0.14
C ALA A 72 -2.30 -3.39 -1.50
N LEU A 73 -2.33 -4.28 -2.50
CA LEU A 73 -1.91 -3.95 -3.87
C LEU A 73 -2.75 -2.79 -4.44
N ALA A 74 -4.06 -2.81 -4.26
CA ALA A 74 -4.96 -1.74 -4.71
C ALA A 74 -4.58 -0.37 -4.11
N GLY A 75 -4.29 -0.33 -2.81
CA GLY A 75 -3.80 0.89 -2.15
C GLY A 75 -2.44 1.34 -2.67
N SER A 76 -1.51 0.40 -2.92
CA SER A 76 -0.18 0.74 -3.48
C SER A 76 -0.29 1.37 -4.87
N LEU A 77 -1.21 0.87 -5.71
CA LEU A 77 -1.48 1.41 -7.04
C LEU A 77 -2.08 2.83 -6.95
N SER A 78 -2.96 3.08 -5.98
CA SER A 78 -3.47 4.43 -5.70
C SER A 78 -2.36 5.42 -5.35
N ALA A 79 -1.48 5.06 -4.43
CA ALA A 79 -0.34 5.88 -4.05
C ALA A 79 0.62 6.10 -5.23
N GLY A 80 0.87 5.06 -6.04
CA GLY A 80 1.67 5.15 -7.26
C GLY A 80 1.09 6.12 -8.30
N LEU A 81 -0.23 6.05 -8.55
CA LEU A 81 -0.92 7.01 -9.43
C LEU A 81 -0.85 8.43 -8.87
N SER A 82 -1.02 8.61 -7.56
CA SER A 82 -0.91 9.94 -6.93
C SER A 82 0.51 10.52 -7.08
N ALA A 83 1.54 9.70 -6.88
CA ALA A 83 2.94 10.10 -7.13
C ALA A 83 3.16 10.47 -8.60
N MET A 84 2.60 9.70 -9.54
CA MET A 84 2.69 9.98 -10.97
C MET A 84 2.07 11.34 -11.31
N VAL A 85 0.84 11.61 -10.86
CA VAL A 85 0.15 12.89 -11.12
C VAL A 85 0.96 14.04 -10.55
N ALA A 86 1.48 13.91 -9.33
CA ALA A 86 2.33 14.93 -8.73
C ALA A 86 3.61 15.18 -9.56
N ASN A 87 4.31 14.13 -9.96
CA ASN A 87 5.53 14.22 -10.77
C ASN A 87 5.29 14.81 -12.17
N LEU A 88 4.13 14.55 -12.79
CA LEU A 88 3.72 15.17 -14.05
C LEU A 88 3.32 16.64 -13.90
N THR A 89 3.07 17.10 -12.68
CA THR A 89 2.68 18.48 -12.38
C THR A 89 3.88 19.34 -12.02
N VAL A 90 4.81 18.81 -11.22
CA VAL A 90 6.03 19.54 -10.83
C VAL A 90 6.90 19.81 -12.06
N GLY A 91 7.26 21.07 -12.26
CA GLY A 91 8.01 21.54 -13.43
C GLY A 91 7.14 21.87 -14.64
N LYS A 92 5.82 21.62 -14.58
CA LYS A 92 4.88 22.01 -15.64
C LYS A 92 4.48 23.48 -15.51
N LYS A 93 4.60 24.23 -16.60
CA LYS A 93 4.18 25.64 -16.68
C LYS A 93 2.69 25.79 -16.37
N GLY A 94 2.33 26.80 -15.58
CA GLY A 94 0.95 27.07 -15.13
C GLY A 94 0.55 26.36 -13.83
N TYR A 95 1.45 25.57 -13.23
CA TYR A 95 1.26 24.89 -11.94
C TYR A 95 2.30 25.30 -10.89
N GLU A 96 3.03 26.38 -11.12
CA GLU A 96 4.16 26.83 -10.28
C GLU A 96 3.76 26.97 -8.80
N ALA A 97 2.54 27.43 -8.54
CA ALA A 97 2.01 27.59 -7.18
C ALA A 97 1.82 26.26 -6.43
N SER A 98 1.69 25.13 -7.12
CA SER A 98 1.53 23.80 -6.49
C SER A 98 2.81 22.97 -6.47
N TRP A 99 3.92 23.45 -7.03
CA TRP A 99 5.14 22.65 -7.17
C TRP A 99 5.73 22.18 -5.84
N ASP A 100 5.85 23.06 -4.84
CA ASP A 100 6.45 22.69 -3.55
C ASP A 100 5.59 21.67 -2.80
N GLU A 101 4.27 21.90 -2.76
CA GLU A 101 3.32 21.00 -2.12
C GLU A 101 3.28 19.63 -2.80
N LEU A 102 3.22 19.61 -4.14
CA LEU A 102 3.17 18.35 -4.88
C LEU A 102 4.51 17.61 -4.89
N SER A 103 5.63 18.31 -4.69
CA SER A 103 6.93 17.64 -4.49
C SER A 103 6.93 16.85 -3.18
N VAL A 104 6.50 17.47 -2.08
CA VAL A 104 6.36 16.80 -0.77
C VAL A 104 5.34 15.67 -0.84
N LEU A 105 4.22 15.88 -1.55
CA LEU A 105 3.21 14.85 -1.75
C LEU A 105 3.78 13.64 -2.49
N ALA A 106 4.56 13.84 -3.55
CA ALA A 106 5.14 12.75 -4.31
C ALA A 106 6.06 11.87 -3.45
N GLU A 107 6.85 12.47 -2.56
CA GLU A 107 7.69 11.73 -1.61
C GLU A 107 6.84 10.91 -0.62
N ARG A 108 5.80 11.51 -0.05
CA ARG A 108 4.85 10.80 0.82
C ARG A 108 4.15 9.65 0.09
N ALA A 109 3.77 9.86 -1.17
CA ALA A 109 3.14 8.85 -1.99
C ALA A 109 4.07 7.65 -2.26
N GLN A 110 5.39 7.88 -2.41
CA GLN A 110 6.36 6.78 -2.49
C GLN A 110 6.41 5.97 -1.18
N ASP A 111 6.44 6.63 -0.01
CA ASP A 111 6.43 5.93 1.30
C ASP A 111 5.16 5.09 1.48
N VAL A 112 3.99 5.66 1.20
CA VAL A 112 2.71 4.94 1.30
C VAL A 112 2.67 3.75 0.33
N LYS A 113 3.13 3.95 -0.91
CA LYS A 113 3.24 2.89 -1.92
C LYS A 113 4.17 1.76 -1.44
N ASP A 114 5.31 2.08 -0.85
CA ASP A 114 6.28 1.08 -0.36
C ASP A 114 5.80 0.36 0.91
N ARG A 115 5.07 1.05 1.80
CA ARG A 115 4.38 0.44 2.95
C ARG A 115 3.30 -0.55 2.50
N LEU A 116 2.45 -0.14 1.57
CA LEU A 116 1.39 -1.00 1.03
C LEU A 116 1.93 -2.16 0.20
N SER A 117 3.03 -1.95 -0.52
CA SER A 117 3.73 -3.03 -1.22
C SER A 117 4.20 -4.11 -0.24
N ARG A 118 4.82 -3.73 0.89
CA ARG A 118 5.19 -4.70 1.93
C ARG A 118 3.98 -5.41 2.53
N ALA A 119 2.88 -4.68 2.72
CA ALA A 119 1.65 -5.23 3.26
C ALA A 119 1.02 -6.35 2.40
N VAL A 120 1.34 -6.42 1.09
CA VAL A 120 0.92 -7.52 0.21
C VAL A 120 1.48 -8.86 0.72
N ASP A 121 2.74 -8.88 1.13
CA ASP A 121 3.41 -10.07 1.65
C ASP A 121 3.11 -10.30 3.14
N GLU A 122 3.03 -9.25 3.95
CA GLU A 122 2.75 -9.33 5.40
C GLU A 122 1.40 -10.01 5.71
N ASP A 123 0.40 -9.86 4.84
CA ASP A 123 -0.90 -10.55 4.96
C ASP A 123 -0.73 -12.08 4.91
N THR A 124 0.10 -12.55 3.99
CA THR A 124 0.42 -13.97 3.84
C THR A 124 1.26 -14.49 5.01
N GLU A 125 2.20 -13.69 5.51
CA GLU A 125 3.01 -14.04 6.68
C GLU A 125 2.16 -14.17 7.94
N ALA A 126 1.21 -13.25 8.16
CA ALA A 126 0.29 -13.31 9.29
C ALA A 126 -0.62 -14.56 9.24
N PHE A 127 -1.12 -14.91 8.05
CA PHE A 127 -1.87 -16.15 7.85
C PHE A 127 -1.02 -17.39 8.18
N ASN A 128 0.21 -17.43 7.70
CA ASN A 128 1.14 -18.54 7.95
C ASN A 128 1.48 -18.67 9.45
N ALA A 129 1.59 -17.56 10.17
CA ALA A 129 1.82 -17.56 11.62
C ALA A 129 0.65 -18.20 12.39
N VAL A 130 -0.59 -17.90 12.01
CA VAL A 130 -1.79 -18.55 12.59
C VAL A 130 -1.77 -20.06 12.30
N MET A 131 -1.47 -20.46 11.07
CA MET A 131 -1.38 -21.86 10.69
C MET A 131 -0.28 -22.62 11.45
N ALA A 132 0.85 -21.97 11.73
CA ALA A 132 1.90 -22.53 12.57
C ALA A 132 1.43 -22.72 14.02
N ALA A 133 0.73 -21.74 14.60
CA ALA A 133 0.15 -21.85 15.93
C ALA A 133 -0.89 -23.00 16.03
N MET A 134 -1.69 -23.22 14.97
CA MET A 134 -2.63 -24.35 14.91
C MET A 134 -1.95 -25.72 14.93
N ARG A 135 -0.68 -25.81 14.51
CA ARG A 135 0.10 -27.05 14.47
C ARG A 135 0.80 -27.37 15.79
N LEU A 136 0.79 -26.46 16.77
CA LEU A 136 1.42 -26.70 18.07
C LEU A 136 0.82 -27.93 18.80
N PRO A 137 1.64 -28.66 19.59
CA PRO A 137 1.18 -29.79 20.38
C PRO A 137 0.01 -29.43 21.31
N LYS A 138 -0.81 -30.43 21.64
CA LYS A 138 -2.02 -30.27 22.46
C LYS A 138 -2.31 -31.48 23.35
N ALA A 139 -1.28 -32.25 23.72
CA ALA A 139 -1.44 -33.50 24.47
C ALA A 139 -1.47 -33.28 25.98
N THR A 140 -0.86 -32.20 26.49
CA THR A 140 -0.86 -31.84 27.91
C THR A 140 -1.58 -30.52 28.16
N ALA A 141 -1.99 -30.27 29.42
CA ALA A 141 -2.61 -29.01 29.82
C ALA A 141 -1.70 -27.80 29.50
N ASP A 142 -0.40 -27.91 29.79
CA ASP A 142 0.58 -26.86 29.50
C ASP A 142 0.72 -26.60 27.99
N GLN A 143 0.76 -27.68 27.19
CA GLN A 143 0.79 -27.57 25.72
C GLN A 143 -0.47 -26.89 25.19
N GLN A 144 -1.63 -27.23 25.75
CA GLN A 144 -2.91 -26.66 25.34
C GLN A 144 -3.01 -25.18 25.72
N ALA A 145 -2.53 -24.79 26.91
CA ALA A 145 -2.45 -23.41 27.35
C ALA A 145 -1.52 -22.59 26.44
N ALA A 146 -0.30 -23.07 26.17
CA ALA A 146 0.66 -22.40 25.30
C ALA A 146 0.13 -22.26 23.86
N ARG A 147 -0.48 -23.32 23.33
CA ARG A 147 -1.12 -23.29 22.01
C ARG A 147 -2.25 -22.27 21.94
N ASN A 148 -3.12 -22.21 22.96
CA ASN A 148 -4.24 -21.27 22.99
C ASN A 148 -3.74 -19.82 23.06
N ALA A 149 -2.69 -19.54 23.83
CA ALA A 149 -2.08 -18.21 23.89
C ALA A 149 -1.45 -17.81 22.54
N ALA A 150 -0.73 -18.73 21.89
CA ALA A 150 -0.14 -18.49 20.58
C ALA A 150 -1.21 -18.25 19.51
N LEU A 151 -2.32 -18.99 19.54
CA LEU A 151 -3.45 -18.78 18.63
C LEU A 151 -4.11 -17.42 18.84
N GLU A 152 -4.39 -17.03 20.08
CA GLU A 152 -4.99 -15.72 20.39
C GLU A 152 -4.11 -14.58 19.86
N SER A 153 -2.81 -14.62 20.18
CA SER A 153 -1.84 -13.65 19.68
C SER A 153 -1.76 -13.64 18.14
N GLY A 154 -1.79 -14.82 17.52
CA GLY A 154 -1.76 -14.97 16.07
C GLY A 154 -3.00 -14.35 15.40
N TYR A 155 -4.19 -14.57 15.95
CA TYR A 155 -5.42 -13.98 15.43
C TYR A 155 -5.47 -12.46 15.61
N GLN A 156 -5.00 -11.94 16.76
CA GLN A 156 -4.88 -10.50 16.97
C GLN A 156 -3.92 -9.87 15.96
N GLN A 157 -2.79 -10.51 15.67
CA GLN A 157 -1.85 -10.05 14.65
C GLN A 157 -2.47 -10.12 13.25
N ALA A 158 -3.15 -11.23 12.91
CA ALA A 158 -3.83 -11.41 11.63
C ALA A 158 -4.99 -10.42 11.42
N ALA A 159 -5.63 -9.92 12.48
CA ALA A 159 -6.58 -8.81 12.40
C ALA A 159 -5.89 -7.44 12.33
N GLY A 160 -4.71 -7.32 12.94
CA GLY A 160 -3.93 -6.09 13.00
C GLY A 160 -3.32 -5.67 11.66
N VAL A 161 -2.77 -6.62 10.90
CA VAL A 161 -2.20 -6.35 9.55
C VAL A 161 -3.22 -5.69 8.61
N PRO A 162 -4.40 -6.26 8.34
CA PRO A 162 -5.38 -5.63 7.46
C PRO A 162 -5.91 -4.29 8.00
N LEU A 163 -5.93 -4.08 9.32
CA LEU A 163 -6.30 -2.78 9.89
C LEU A 163 -5.24 -1.70 9.58
N GLN A 164 -3.95 -2.06 9.57
CA GLN A 164 -2.87 -1.17 9.13
C GLN A 164 -2.94 -0.91 7.62
N THR A 165 -3.22 -1.94 6.83
CA THR A 165 -3.47 -1.81 5.38
C THR A 165 -4.61 -0.83 5.10
N ALA A 166 -5.75 -0.96 5.79
CA ALA A 166 -6.88 -0.05 5.63
C ALA A 166 -6.50 1.41 5.94
N ARG A 167 -5.67 1.65 6.97
CA ARG A 167 -5.17 3.00 7.29
C ARG A 167 -4.27 3.56 6.20
N ALA A 168 -3.35 2.75 5.68
CA ALA A 168 -2.44 3.18 4.62
C ALA A 168 -3.19 3.41 3.29
N CYS A 169 -4.22 2.61 2.99
CA CYS A 169 -5.12 2.86 1.86
C CYS A 169 -5.89 4.17 2.02
N LEU A 170 -6.35 4.50 3.23
CA LEU A 170 -7.00 5.80 3.48
C LEU A 170 -6.01 6.96 3.28
N GLU A 171 -4.77 6.82 3.74
CA GLU A 171 -3.72 7.80 3.46
C GLU A 171 -3.49 7.98 1.95
N ALA A 172 -3.48 6.90 1.16
CA ALA A 172 -3.39 6.98 -0.30
C ALA A 172 -4.59 7.74 -0.93
N LEU A 173 -5.79 7.56 -0.39
CA LEU A 173 -7.00 8.29 -0.82
C LEU A 173 -6.93 9.79 -0.49
N GLU A 174 -6.37 10.16 0.66
CA GLU A 174 -6.14 11.57 1.01
C GLU A 174 -5.16 12.22 0.02
N LEU A 175 -4.10 11.51 -0.37
CA LEU A 175 -3.15 11.98 -1.40
C LEU A 175 -3.84 12.12 -2.75
N SER A 176 -4.72 11.18 -3.13
CA SER A 176 -5.44 11.26 -4.40
C SER A 176 -6.35 12.49 -4.48
N LEU A 177 -6.95 12.92 -3.36
CA LEU A 177 -7.74 14.15 -3.30
C LEU A 177 -6.91 15.40 -3.59
N ILE A 178 -5.71 15.50 -3.01
CA ILE A 178 -4.84 16.66 -3.22
C ILE A 178 -4.42 16.75 -4.69
N VAL A 179 -4.02 15.64 -5.30
CA VAL A 179 -3.62 15.64 -6.72
C VAL A 179 -4.82 15.85 -7.65
N ALA A 180 -6.03 15.45 -7.27
CA ALA A 180 -7.23 15.79 -8.03
C ALA A 180 -7.48 17.31 -8.02
N GLN A 181 -7.27 17.98 -6.88
CA GLN A 181 -7.49 19.43 -6.74
C GLN A 181 -6.41 20.29 -7.40
N LYS A 182 -5.13 19.87 -7.29
CA LYS A 182 -3.97 20.72 -7.58
C LYS A 182 -3.05 20.17 -8.66
N GLY A 183 -3.26 18.91 -9.04
CA GLY A 183 -2.47 18.23 -10.05
C GLY A 183 -2.82 18.66 -11.47
N ASN A 184 -2.00 18.17 -12.40
CA ASN A 184 -2.16 18.38 -13.82
C ASN A 184 -3.53 17.89 -14.29
N ARG A 185 -4.37 18.81 -14.79
CA ARG A 185 -5.73 18.52 -15.29
C ARG A 185 -5.77 17.44 -16.37
N ASN A 186 -4.70 17.29 -17.17
CA ASN A 186 -4.63 16.25 -18.20
C ASN A 186 -4.52 14.83 -17.61
N SER A 187 -4.26 14.72 -16.30
CA SER A 187 -4.16 13.48 -15.53
C SER A 187 -5.27 13.39 -14.47
N ALA A 188 -6.37 14.13 -14.64
CA ALA A 188 -7.49 14.10 -13.70
C ALA A 188 -8.15 12.71 -13.62
N SER A 189 -8.21 11.97 -14.72
CA SER A 189 -8.69 10.57 -14.73
C SER A 189 -7.84 9.68 -13.83
N ASP A 190 -6.51 9.87 -13.83
CA ASP A 190 -5.58 9.08 -13.01
C ASP A 190 -5.81 9.34 -11.52
N ALA A 191 -6.09 10.59 -11.13
CA ALA A 191 -6.47 10.93 -9.76
C ALA A 191 -7.82 10.30 -9.34
N GLY A 192 -8.79 10.23 -10.26
CA GLY A 192 -10.07 9.55 -10.04
C GLY A 192 -9.90 8.04 -9.83
N VAL A 193 -9.11 7.38 -10.69
CA VAL A 193 -8.79 5.96 -10.55
C VAL A 193 -8.03 5.70 -9.24
N ALA A 194 -7.07 6.57 -8.87
CA ALA A 194 -6.36 6.46 -7.59
C ALA A 194 -7.33 6.45 -6.41
N ALA A 195 -8.34 7.34 -6.40
CA ALA A 195 -9.34 7.36 -5.33
C ALA A 195 -10.18 6.07 -5.26
N LEU A 196 -10.62 5.56 -6.41
CA LEU A 196 -11.40 4.32 -6.48
C LEU A 196 -10.58 3.11 -5.99
N MET A 197 -9.32 3.02 -6.40
CA MET A 197 -8.41 1.95 -5.98
C MET A 197 -8.13 1.99 -4.48
N ALA A 198 -7.90 3.19 -3.91
CA ALA A 198 -7.70 3.33 -2.47
C ALA A 198 -8.96 2.97 -1.69
N ARG A 199 -10.15 3.39 -2.14
CA ARG A 199 -11.42 3.01 -1.50
C ARG A 199 -11.61 1.49 -1.51
N ALA A 200 -11.39 0.83 -2.65
CA ALA A 200 -11.43 -0.62 -2.74
C ALA A 200 -10.42 -1.28 -1.78
N GLY A 201 -9.22 -0.70 -1.66
CA GLY A 201 -8.21 -1.13 -0.69
C GLY A 201 -8.65 -0.98 0.77
N VAL A 202 -9.29 0.13 1.16
CA VAL A 202 -9.81 0.34 2.52
C VAL A 202 -10.92 -0.68 2.83
N GLU A 203 -11.94 -0.75 1.98
CA GLU A 203 -13.09 -1.63 2.20
C GLU A 203 -12.67 -3.12 2.17
N GLY A 204 -11.83 -3.49 1.21
CA GLY A 204 -11.28 -4.84 1.09
C GLY A 204 -10.44 -5.25 2.30
N ALA A 205 -9.56 -4.36 2.78
CA ALA A 205 -8.78 -4.63 3.99
C ALA A 205 -9.68 -4.74 5.23
N VAL A 206 -10.70 -3.90 5.36
CA VAL A 206 -11.67 -3.99 6.46
C VAL A 206 -12.42 -5.32 6.47
N LEU A 207 -12.80 -5.88 5.31
CA LEU A 207 -13.39 -7.23 5.27
C LEU A 207 -12.44 -8.29 5.84
N ASN A 208 -11.14 -8.16 5.57
CA ASN A 208 -10.11 -9.05 6.12
C ASN A 208 -9.88 -8.84 7.64
N VAL A 209 -10.08 -7.62 8.16
CA VAL A 209 -10.14 -7.40 9.61
C VAL A 209 -11.31 -8.17 10.20
N LEU A 210 -12.52 -7.97 9.67
CA LEU A 210 -13.76 -8.49 10.24
C LEU A 210 -13.80 -10.02 10.29
N ILE A 211 -13.31 -10.70 9.24
CA ILE A 211 -13.24 -12.17 9.23
C ILE A 211 -12.28 -12.70 10.30
N ASN A 212 -11.14 -12.05 10.52
CA ASN A 212 -10.16 -12.46 11.53
C ASN A 212 -10.65 -12.19 12.96
N LEU A 213 -11.43 -11.12 13.19
CA LEU A 213 -12.03 -10.84 14.50
C LEU A 213 -12.98 -11.95 14.99
N GLY A 214 -13.55 -12.75 14.09
CA GLY A 214 -14.38 -13.90 14.48
C GLY A 214 -13.61 -14.99 15.26
N SER A 215 -12.28 -14.98 15.19
CA SER A 215 -11.40 -15.95 15.88
C SER A 215 -10.72 -15.38 17.11
N VAL A 216 -10.86 -14.08 17.39
CA VAL A 216 -10.31 -13.40 18.56
C VAL A 216 -11.27 -13.53 19.75
N LYS A 217 -10.74 -13.73 20.96
CA LYS A 217 -11.56 -13.82 22.20
C LYS A 217 -11.62 -12.50 22.96
N ASP A 218 -10.59 -11.68 22.85
CA ASP A 218 -10.55 -10.35 23.47
C ASP A 218 -11.65 -9.44 22.89
N GLU A 219 -12.71 -9.23 23.67
CA GLU A 219 -13.85 -8.39 23.26
C GLU A 219 -13.52 -6.89 23.21
N GLU A 220 -12.58 -6.41 24.02
CA GLU A 220 -12.15 -5.01 23.96
C GLU A 220 -11.38 -4.76 22.66
N PHE A 221 -10.48 -5.68 22.30
CA PHE A 221 -9.77 -5.63 21.02
C PHE A 221 -10.74 -5.66 19.84
N LYS A 222 -11.72 -6.57 19.87
CA LYS A 222 -12.75 -6.67 18.82
C LYS A 222 -13.55 -5.39 18.67
N ALA A 223 -14.06 -4.84 19.78
CA ALA A 223 -14.82 -3.59 19.76
C ALA A 223 -13.98 -2.43 19.21
N SER A 224 -12.72 -2.32 19.64
CA SER A 224 -11.78 -1.31 19.14
C SER A 224 -11.56 -1.43 17.63
N CYS A 225 -11.30 -2.64 17.13
CA CYS A 225 -11.09 -2.88 15.70
C CYS A 225 -12.36 -2.60 14.90
N HIS A 226 -13.53 -3.02 15.38
CA HIS A 226 -14.80 -2.77 14.71
C HIS A 226 -15.10 -1.27 14.56
N HIS A 227 -14.90 -0.50 15.63
CA HIS A 227 -15.09 0.95 15.61
C HIS A 227 -14.12 1.63 14.63
N LYS A 228 -12.84 1.25 14.66
CA LYS A 228 -11.83 1.77 13.72
C LYS A 228 -12.19 1.43 12.28
N SER A 229 -12.61 0.19 12.00
CA SER A 229 -13.02 -0.25 10.67
C SER A 229 -14.20 0.56 10.13
N GLN A 230 -15.22 0.82 10.95
CA GLN A 230 -16.37 1.65 10.55
C GLN A 230 -15.99 3.09 10.24
N ALA A 231 -15.11 3.69 11.05
CA ALA A 231 -14.62 5.04 10.81
C ALA A 231 -13.82 5.13 9.49
N LEU A 232 -12.96 4.15 9.23
CA LEU A 232 -12.15 4.08 8.01
C LEU A 232 -13.01 3.95 6.75
N THR A 233 -14.01 3.05 6.75
CA THR A 233 -14.87 2.87 5.57
C THR A 233 -15.76 4.09 5.32
N ALA A 234 -16.31 4.71 6.37
CA ALA A 234 -17.13 5.91 6.23
C ALA A 234 -16.34 7.08 5.64
N GLU A 235 -15.12 7.30 6.14
CA GLU A 235 -14.26 8.37 5.62
C GLU A 235 -13.78 8.08 4.19
N ALA A 236 -13.44 6.82 3.89
CA ALA A 236 -13.05 6.43 2.54
C ALA A 236 -14.18 6.62 1.51
N ALA A 237 -15.41 6.28 1.87
CA ALA A 237 -16.57 6.52 1.00
C ALA A 237 -16.74 8.03 0.72
N ARG A 238 -16.69 8.85 1.78
CA ARG A 238 -16.83 10.31 1.69
C ARG A 238 -15.76 10.95 0.81
N LEU A 239 -14.48 10.63 1.05
CA LEU A 239 -13.36 11.18 0.29
C LEU A 239 -13.39 10.71 -1.17
N CYS A 240 -13.67 9.44 -1.42
CA CYS A 240 -13.75 8.91 -2.78
C CYS A 240 -14.85 9.60 -3.59
N GLU A 241 -16.03 9.80 -3.00
CA GLU A 241 -17.12 10.55 -3.65
C GLU A 241 -16.69 11.99 -3.97
N GLN A 242 -16.03 12.65 -3.03
CA GLN A 242 -15.49 14.00 -3.23
C GLN A 242 -14.50 14.06 -4.41
N VAL A 243 -13.58 13.10 -4.52
CA VAL A 243 -12.61 13.06 -5.63
C VAL A 243 -13.30 12.79 -6.96
N VAL A 244 -14.18 11.79 -7.01
CA VAL A 244 -14.89 11.41 -8.24
C VAL A 244 -15.71 12.60 -8.75
N ASN A 245 -16.47 13.27 -7.88
CA ASN A 245 -17.26 14.45 -8.24
C ASN A 245 -16.39 15.60 -8.75
N LEU A 246 -15.22 15.82 -8.13
CA LEU A 246 -14.28 16.85 -8.57
C LEU A 246 -13.71 16.55 -9.96
N VAL A 247 -13.36 15.28 -10.22
CA VAL A 247 -12.80 14.84 -11.50
C VAL A 247 -13.85 14.88 -12.61
N THR A 248 -15.06 14.36 -12.37
CA THR A 248 -16.13 14.35 -13.39
C THR A 248 -16.55 15.77 -13.77
N ALA A 249 -16.67 16.69 -12.79
CA ALA A 249 -16.98 18.09 -13.05
C ALA A 249 -15.90 18.82 -13.90
N MET A 250 -14.67 18.29 -13.98
CA MET A 250 -13.64 18.83 -14.88
C MET A 250 -13.84 18.45 -16.34
N PHE A 251 -14.59 17.36 -16.62
CA PHE A 251 -14.85 16.86 -17.96
C PHE A 251 -16.09 17.47 -18.61
N GLU A 252 -16.98 18.05 -17.81
CA GLU A 252 -18.19 18.73 -18.26
C GLU A 252 -17.95 20.17 -18.74
N LYS A 253 -16.70 20.65 -18.68
CA LYS A 253 -16.28 22.02 -19.06
C LYS A 253 -15.41 22.00 -20.30
#